data_AF-A0A2P9CB80-F1
#
_entry.id   AF-A0A2P9CB80-F1
#
_cell.length_a   1.000
_cell.length_b   1.000
_cell.length_c   1.000
_cell.angle_alpha   90.00
_cell.angle_beta   90.00
_cell.angle_gamma   90.00
#
_symmetry.space_group_name_H-M   'P 1'
#
loop_
_entity.id
_entity.type
_entity.pdbx_description
1 polymer ?
#
loop_
_entity_poly.entity_id
_entity_poly.type
_entity_poly.pdbx_seq_one_letter_code
_entity_poly.pdbx_strand_id
1 'polypeptide(L)'
;MGALDESTPVPSRITLQLMKQKKKSAFQGYSLLKKKSDALFIHFRDVLKDIVKTKTKVGEEMRNASFSLAKSVWAAGDFKGQIIEAIKRPVVTLSLSTNNVAGVKLPIFQVNIDPTVDVLGNLGVASGGQVINNTRENYLQCLNMLVKLASMQVAFFSLDEEIKMTNRRVNALNNIVLPRLDGGINYIIKELDEIEREEFYRLKKIKEKKSDKLKDSNIDTEADGDYNASKRQDNYACTQKDDDIIF
;
A
#
# COMPACT_ATOMS: atom_id res chain seq x y z
N MET A 1 10.81 -2.38 34.97
CA MET A 1 9.70 -1.42 35.03
C MET A 1 9.35 -1.04 33.60
N GLY A 2 8.80 -2.00 32.85
CA GLY A 2 8.44 -1.82 31.46
C GLY A 2 6.99 -1.36 31.42
N ALA A 3 6.75 -0.19 30.83
CA ALA A 3 5.40 0.21 30.47
C ALA A 3 4.78 -0.94 29.68
N LEU A 4 3.66 -1.45 30.18
CA LEU A 4 2.77 -2.30 29.41
C LEU A 4 2.55 -1.59 28.08
N ASP A 5 3.05 -2.17 26.99
CA ASP A 5 2.74 -1.72 25.63
C ASP A 5 1.21 -1.58 25.59
N GLU A 6 0.72 -0.38 25.26
CA GLU A 6 -0.66 0.11 25.34
C GLU A 6 -1.68 -0.71 24.52
N SER A 7 -1.25 -1.86 23.99
CA SER A 7 -2.01 -2.76 23.14
C SER A 7 -2.06 -4.22 23.61
N THR A 8 -1.63 -4.57 24.84
CA THR A 8 -1.75 -5.97 25.31
C THR A 8 -3.22 -6.39 25.29
N PRO A 9 -3.63 -7.28 24.38
CA PRO A 9 -5.02 -7.67 24.24
C PRO A 9 -5.45 -8.48 25.46
N VAL A 10 -6.69 -8.28 25.90
CA VAL A 10 -7.28 -9.08 26.98
C VAL A 10 -7.26 -10.56 26.56
N PRO A 11 -6.74 -11.47 27.40
CA PRO A 11 -6.64 -12.88 27.05
C PRO A 11 -8.03 -13.53 27.01
N SER A 12 -8.57 -13.72 25.82
CA SER A 12 -9.86 -14.40 25.59
C SER A 12 -9.84 -15.15 24.27
N ARG A 13 -10.54 -16.29 24.19
CA ARG A 13 -10.65 -17.10 22.95
C ARG A 13 -11.16 -16.28 21.75
N ILE A 14 -12.08 -15.34 21.99
CA ILE A 14 -12.60 -14.43 20.93
C ILE A 14 -11.49 -13.50 20.42
N THR A 15 -10.70 -12.92 21.34
CA THR A 15 -9.59 -12.02 20.98
C THR A 15 -8.46 -12.75 20.25
N LEU A 16 -8.21 -14.02 20.60
CA LEU A 16 -7.26 -14.89 19.89
C LEU A 16 -7.68 -15.05 18.42
N GLN A 17 -8.95 -15.34 18.17
CA GLN A 17 -9.47 -15.49 16.81
C GLN A 17 -9.37 -14.17 16.03
N LEU A 18 -9.69 -13.05 16.65
CA LEU A 18 -9.54 -11.72 16.04
C LEU A 18 -8.07 -11.43 15.69
N MET A 19 -7.12 -11.73 16.57
CA MET A 19 -5.69 -11.52 16.31
C MET A 19 -5.16 -12.44 15.20
N LYS A 20 -5.59 -13.71 15.16
CA LYS A 20 -5.26 -14.63 14.07
C LYS A 20 -5.81 -14.13 12.73
N GLN A 21 -7.03 -13.60 12.71
CA GLN A 21 -7.61 -13.00 11.51
C GLN A 21 -6.84 -11.75 11.08
N LYS A 22 -6.47 -10.86 12.02
CA LYS A 22 -5.63 -9.70 11.75
C LYS A 22 -4.26 -10.08 11.18
N LYS A 23 -3.61 -11.11 11.70
CA LYS A 23 -2.35 -11.65 11.15
C LYS A 23 -2.52 -12.11 9.71
N LYS A 24 -3.57 -12.88 9.43
CA LYS A 24 -3.86 -13.35 8.06
C LYS A 24 -4.11 -12.18 7.11
N SER A 25 -4.91 -11.19 7.50
CA SER A 25 -5.18 -10.00 6.71
C SER A 25 -3.92 -9.16 6.49
N ALA A 26 -3.07 -8.98 7.50
CA ALA A 26 -1.80 -8.29 7.38
C ALA A 26 -0.84 -8.99 6.41
N PHE A 27 -0.79 -10.33 6.45
CA PHE A 27 0.00 -11.13 5.51
C PHE A 27 -0.50 -11.01 4.07
N GLN A 28 -1.82 -11.04 3.86
CA GLN A 28 -2.42 -10.81 2.55
C GLN A 28 -2.11 -9.40 2.02
N GLY A 29 -2.23 -8.38 2.89
CA GLY A 29 -1.86 -7.01 2.57
C GLY A 29 -0.38 -6.87 2.18
N TYR A 30 0.53 -7.50 2.92
CA TYR A 30 1.95 -7.55 2.61
C TYR A 30 2.21 -8.14 1.22
N SER A 31 1.61 -9.30 0.90
CA SER A 31 1.80 -9.95 -0.40
C SER A 31 1.28 -9.08 -1.56
N LEU A 32 0.13 -8.42 -1.39
CA LEU A 32 -0.45 -7.56 -2.40
C LEU A 32 0.40 -6.29 -2.64
N LEU A 33 0.84 -5.64 -1.56
CA LEU A 33 1.71 -4.46 -1.66
C LEU A 33 3.07 -4.81 -2.28
N LYS A 34 3.61 -6.00 -1.98
CA LYS A 34 4.86 -6.46 -2.59
C LYS A 34 4.71 -6.64 -4.10
N LYS A 35 3.65 -7.31 -4.56
CA LYS A 35 3.33 -7.44 -5.99
C LYS A 35 3.13 -6.08 -6.68
N LYS A 36 2.41 -5.15 -6.03
CA LYS A 36 2.25 -3.77 -6.55
C LYS A 36 3.59 -3.07 -6.69
N SER A 37 4.46 -3.16 -5.68
CA SER A 37 5.78 -2.53 -5.72
C SER A 37 6.65 -3.10 -6.83
N ASP A 38 6.64 -4.42 -7.02
CA ASP A 38 7.46 -5.06 -8.06
C ASP A 38 6.96 -4.66 -9.46
N ALA A 39 5.65 -4.58 -9.68
CA ALA A 39 5.07 -4.08 -10.94
C ALA A 39 5.44 -2.61 -11.20
N LEU A 40 5.37 -1.75 -10.18
CA LEU A 40 5.79 -0.36 -10.28
C LEU A 40 7.30 -0.24 -10.61
N PHE A 41 8.15 -1.10 -10.03
CA PHE A 41 9.58 -1.11 -10.32
C PHE A 41 9.90 -1.48 -11.77
N ILE A 42 9.14 -2.38 -12.39
CA ILE A 42 9.31 -2.72 -13.81
C ILE A 42 9.03 -1.48 -14.67
N HIS A 43 7.86 -0.85 -14.47
CA HIS A 43 7.50 0.38 -15.19
C HIS A 43 8.49 1.53 -14.93
N PHE A 44 8.98 1.66 -13.71
CA PHE A 44 9.98 2.65 -13.35
C PHE A 44 11.28 2.49 -14.16
N ARG A 45 11.73 1.25 -14.37
CA ARG A 45 12.91 0.96 -15.19
C ARG A 45 12.68 1.25 -16.67
N ASP A 46 11.50 0.93 -17.18
CA ASP A 46 11.14 1.21 -18.58
C ASP A 46 11.12 2.73 -18.83
N VAL A 47 10.47 3.48 -17.95
CA VAL A 47 10.43 4.95 -18.02
C VAL A 47 11.84 5.54 -17.90
N LEU A 48 12.70 5.02 -17.01
CA LEU A 48 14.08 5.47 -16.89
C LEU A 48 14.86 5.28 -18.20
N LYS A 49 14.72 4.12 -18.84
CA LYS A 49 15.37 3.82 -20.13
C LYS A 49 14.91 4.80 -21.21
N ASP A 50 13.62 5.11 -21.25
CA ASP A 50 13.05 6.03 -22.23
C ASP A 50 13.40 7.50 -21.96
N ILE A 51 13.54 7.90 -20.70
CA ILE A 51 14.05 9.23 -20.32
C ILE A 51 15.47 9.41 -20.84
N VAL A 52 16.36 8.44 -20.64
CA VAL A 52 17.76 8.54 -21.09
C VAL A 52 17.82 8.67 -22.61
N LYS A 53 17.09 7.82 -23.35
CA LYS A 53 17.01 7.90 -24.82
C LYS A 53 16.45 9.25 -25.29
N THR A 54 15.36 9.71 -24.68
CA THR A 54 14.70 10.96 -25.09
C THR A 54 15.57 12.17 -24.76
N LYS A 55 16.30 12.14 -23.64
CA LYS A 55 17.23 13.21 -23.25
C LYS A 55 18.37 13.38 -24.26
N THR A 56 18.95 12.28 -24.76
CA THR A 56 19.97 12.34 -25.81
C THR A 56 19.41 12.95 -27.10
N LYS A 57 18.23 12.49 -27.53
CA LYS A 57 17.54 13.04 -28.72
C LYS A 57 17.22 14.53 -28.58
N VAL A 58 16.73 14.97 -27.42
CA VAL A 58 16.47 16.39 -27.15
C VAL A 58 17.77 17.21 -27.26
N GLY A 59 18.90 16.68 -26.79
CA GLY A 59 20.20 17.34 -26.93
C GLY A 59 20.61 17.53 -28.40
N GLU A 60 20.39 16.52 -29.23
CA GLU A 60 20.67 16.57 -30.67
C GLU A 60 19.75 17.58 -31.39
N GLU A 61 18.44 17.53 -31.14
CA GLU A 61 17.48 18.46 -31.74
C GLU A 61 17.69 19.91 -31.29
N MET A 62 18.05 20.13 -30.02
CA MET A 62 18.40 21.46 -29.53
C MET A 62 19.64 22.01 -30.23
N ARG A 63 20.64 21.16 -30.51
CA ARG A 63 21.83 21.55 -31.30
C ARG A 63 21.44 21.94 -32.73
N ASN A 64 20.57 21.16 -33.37
CA ASN A 64 20.07 21.44 -34.72
C ASN A 64 19.25 22.75 -34.77
N ALA A 65 18.39 22.98 -33.78
CA ALA A 65 17.62 24.22 -33.65
C ALA A 65 18.53 25.44 -33.45
N SER A 66 19.54 25.34 -32.58
CA SER A 66 20.53 26.40 -32.36
C SER A 66 21.35 26.71 -33.63
N PHE A 67 21.73 25.68 -34.39
CA PHE A 67 22.41 25.86 -35.67
C PHE A 67 21.49 26.53 -36.71
N SER A 68 20.21 26.18 -36.72
CA SER A 68 19.21 26.81 -37.59
C SER A 68 19.05 28.30 -37.26
N LEU A 69 19.05 28.66 -35.98
CA LEU A 69 19.06 30.06 -35.55
C LEU A 69 20.27 30.81 -36.10
N ALA A 70 21.46 30.23 -36.02
CA ALA A 70 22.67 30.85 -36.56
C ALA A 70 22.56 31.11 -38.08
N LYS A 71 21.97 30.17 -38.84
CA LYS A 71 21.68 30.36 -40.27
C LYS A 71 20.69 31.50 -40.51
N SER A 72 19.63 31.59 -39.70
CA SER A 72 18.65 32.68 -39.82
C SER A 72 19.28 34.03 -39.54
N VAL A 73 20.12 34.15 -38.50
CA VAL A 73 20.81 35.41 -38.15
C VAL A 73 21.77 35.83 -39.27
N TRP A 74 22.47 34.87 -39.89
CA TRP A 74 23.31 35.16 -41.04
C TRP A 74 22.52 35.64 -42.27
N ALA A 75 21.36 35.03 -42.54
CA ALA A 75 20.55 35.35 -43.72
C ALA A 75 19.71 36.64 -43.59
N ALA A 76 19.15 36.91 -42.41
CA ALA A 76 18.19 37.99 -42.17
C ALA A 76 18.73 39.14 -41.29
N GLY A 77 19.94 39.01 -40.74
CA GLY A 77 20.51 39.96 -39.79
C GLY A 77 20.00 39.75 -38.36
N ASP A 78 20.15 40.78 -37.50
CA ASP A 78 19.64 40.72 -36.14
C ASP A 78 18.14 41.07 -36.08
N PHE A 79 17.32 40.04 -35.88
CA PHE A 79 15.86 40.15 -35.75
C PHE A 79 15.37 39.84 -34.32
N LYS A 80 16.27 39.69 -33.35
CA LYS A 80 15.92 39.28 -31.98
C LYS A 80 15.02 40.30 -31.27
N GLY A 81 15.34 41.59 -31.42
CA GLY A 81 14.55 42.68 -30.80
C GLY A 81 13.11 42.71 -31.30
N GLN A 82 12.92 42.56 -32.61
CA GLN A 82 11.59 42.54 -33.23
C GLN A 82 10.74 41.36 -32.76
N ILE A 83 11.34 40.17 -32.57
CA ILE A 83 10.62 39.01 -32.02
C ILE A 83 10.14 39.31 -30.60
N ILE A 84 11.00 39.86 -29.74
CA ILE A 84 10.65 40.13 -28.33
C ILE A 84 9.49 41.12 -28.24
N GLU A 85 9.50 42.17 -29.06
CA GLU A 85 8.43 43.16 -29.11
C GLU A 85 7.10 42.60 -29.67
N ALA A 86 7.18 41.64 -30.60
CA ALA A 86 6.01 41.02 -31.22
C ALA A 86 5.23 40.07 -30.27
N ILE A 87 5.83 39.64 -29.16
CA ILE A 87 5.20 38.69 -28.24
C ILE A 87 4.13 39.39 -27.38
N LYS A 88 2.85 39.21 -27.75
CA LYS A 88 1.69 39.69 -26.96
C LYS A 88 0.93 38.57 -26.26
N ARG A 89 0.82 37.40 -26.91
CA ARG A 89 0.15 36.20 -26.40
C ARG A 89 0.97 34.95 -26.73
N PRO A 90 0.96 33.92 -25.88
CA PRO A 90 1.66 32.66 -26.17
C PRO A 90 0.98 31.95 -27.35
N VAL A 91 1.80 31.38 -28.23
CA VAL A 91 1.34 30.53 -29.36
C VAL A 91 1.13 29.08 -28.90
N VAL A 92 1.96 28.63 -27.95
CA VAL A 92 1.99 27.26 -27.45
C VAL A 92 1.54 27.27 -26.00
N THR A 93 0.47 26.54 -25.71
CA THR A 93 -0.04 26.34 -24.35
C THR A 93 0.08 24.88 -23.96
N LEU A 94 0.14 24.62 -22.65
CA LEU A 94 0.20 23.26 -22.10
C LEU A 94 -1.11 22.94 -21.39
N SER A 95 -1.66 21.77 -21.69
CA SER A 95 -2.77 21.19 -20.95
C SER A 95 -2.30 19.99 -20.14
N LEU A 96 -2.82 19.87 -18.92
CA LEU A 96 -2.53 18.75 -18.04
C LEU A 96 -3.54 17.64 -18.26
N SER A 97 -3.04 16.47 -18.64
CA SER A 97 -3.78 15.21 -18.69
C SER A 97 -3.29 14.28 -17.59
N THR A 98 -4.08 13.26 -17.26
CA THR A 98 -3.70 12.26 -16.24
C THR A 98 -3.74 10.88 -16.85
N ASN A 99 -2.73 10.07 -16.54
CA ASN A 99 -2.65 8.67 -16.94
C ASN A 99 -2.54 7.78 -15.71
N ASN A 100 -3.12 6.60 -15.73
CA ASN A 100 -3.12 5.69 -14.59
C ASN A 100 -2.19 4.49 -14.86
N VAL A 101 -1.19 4.30 -14.01
CA VAL A 101 -0.28 3.15 -14.07
C VAL A 101 -0.27 2.44 -12.72
N ALA A 102 -0.72 1.19 -12.69
CA ALA A 102 -0.79 0.37 -11.47
C ALA A 102 -1.45 1.06 -10.25
N GLY A 103 -2.44 1.92 -10.50
CA GLY A 103 -3.17 2.67 -9.48
C GLY A 103 -2.50 3.97 -9.04
N VAL A 104 -1.44 4.42 -9.71
CA VAL A 104 -0.81 5.73 -9.53
C VAL A 104 -1.23 6.65 -10.68
N LYS A 105 -1.76 7.83 -10.34
CA LYS A 105 -2.13 8.87 -11.32
C LYS A 105 -0.88 9.69 -11.67
N LEU A 106 -0.41 9.51 -12.89
CA LEU A 106 0.74 10.22 -13.45
C LEU A 106 0.27 11.44 -14.27
N PRO A 107 0.82 12.63 -14.03
CA PRO A 107 0.55 13.80 -14.86
C PRO A 107 1.22 13.66 -16.24
N ILE A 108 0.49 13.99 -17.30
CA ILE A 108 1.00 14.06 -18.67
C ILE A 108 0.74 15.46 -19.22
N PHE A 109 1.78 16.08 -19.80
CA PHE A 109 1.62 17.37 -20.48
C PHE A 109 1.28 17.15 -21.96
N GLN A 110 0.23 17.82 -22.42
CA GLN A 110 -0.17 17.88 -23.82
C GLN A 110 0.08 19.28 -24.35
N VAL A 111 0.67 19.35 -25.55
CA VAL A 111 0.97 20.62 -26.22
C VAL A 111 -0.24 21.01 -27.07
N ASN A 112 -0.77 22.20 -26.85
CA ASN A 112 -1.78 22.83 -27.70
C ASN A 112 -1.15 24.01 -28.43
N ILE A 113 -1.32 24.03 -29.74
CA ILE A 113 -0.78 25.08 -30.61
C ILE A 113 -1.97 25.87 -31.13
N ASP A 114 -2.02 27.16 -30.81
CA ASP A 114 -3.07 28.05 -31.29
C ASP A 114 -2.68 28.60 -32.67
N PRO A 115 -3.41 28.24 -33.75
CA PRO A 115 -3.08 28.72 -35.11
C PRO A 115 -3.46 30.19 -35.32
N THR A 116 -4.22 30.79 -34.41
CA THR A 116 -4.71 32.17 -34.51
C THR A 116 -3.66 33.22 -34.17
N VAL A 117 -2.49 32.80 -33.68
CA VAL A 117 -1.39 33.69 -33.31
C VAL A 117 -0.28 33.59 -34.33
N ASP A 118 -0.23 34.56 -35.22
CA ASP A 118 0.95 34.73 -36.07
C ASP A 118 1.85 35.84 -35.56
N VAL A 119 2.92 35.45 -34.86
CA VAL A 119 3.94 36.37 -34.33
C VAL A 119 4.95 36.75 -35.42
N LEU A 120 5.05 35.95 -36.49
CA LEU A 120 6.08 36.10 -37.53
C LEU A 120 5.58 36.63 -38.87
N GLY A 121 4.27 36.86 -39.04
CA GLY A 121 3.69 37.24 -40.34
C GLY A 121 4.32 38.47 -41.00
N ASN A 122 4.88 39.39 -40.20
CA ASN A 122 5.56 40.59 -40.69
C ASN A 122 7.10 40.49 -40.68
N LEU A 123 7.66 39.38 -40.20
CA LEU A 123 9.10 39.19 -40.02
C LEU A 123 9.74 38.53 -41.25
N GLY A 124 10.84 39.09 -41.76
CA GLY A 124 11.57 38.51 -42.89
C GLY A 124 10.94 38.76 -44.27
N VAL A 125 10.02 39.74 -44.37
CA VAL A 125 9.41 40.19 -45.63
C VAL A 125 10.46 40.77 -46.59
N ALA A 126 11.50 41.42 -46.06
CA ALA A 126 12.56 42.04 -46.86
C ALA A 126 13.62 41.03 -47.36
N SER A 127 14.01 40.05 -46.54
CA SER A 127 14.93 38.96 -46.89
C SER A 127 14.92 37.88 -45.80
N GLY A 128 15.19 36.62 -46.18
CA GLY A 128 15.46 35.53 -45.23
C GLY A 128 14.24 34.89 -44.56
N GLY A 129 13.00 35.28 -44.88
CA GLY A 129 11.77 34.76 -44.25
C GLY A 129 11.64 33.23 -44.26
N GLN A 130 12.02 32.56 -45.35
CA GLN A 130 12.00 31.08 -45.43
C GLN A 130 12.94 30.42 -44.41
N VAL A 131 14.11 31.02 -44.18
CA VAL A 131 15.11 30.50 -43.23
C VAL A 131 14.62 30.72 -41.80
N ILE A 132 13.93 31.82 -41.53
CA ILE A 132 13.32 32.10 -40.23
C ILE A 132 12.17 31.10 -39.95
N ASN A 133 11.31 30.82 -40.95
CA ASN A 133 10.22 29.85 -40.80
C ASN A 133 10.74 28.43 -40.54
N ASN A 134 11.77 27.99 -41.26
CA ASN A 134 12.43 26.71 -40.99
C ASN A 134 12.99 26.64 -39.56
N THR A 135 13.61 27.72 -39.08
CA THR A 135 14.07 27.81 -37.69
C THR A 135 12.91 27.73 -36.69
N ARG A 136 11.78 28.39 -36.96
CA ARG A 136 10.56 28.29 -36.13
C ARG A 136 10.08 26.84 -36.05
N GLU A 137 10.02 26.12 -37.16
CA GLU A 137 9.61 24.72 -37.20
C GLU A 137 10.56 23.83 -36.38
N ASN A 138 11.88 24.00 -36.52
CA ASN A 138 12.87 23.25 -35.75
C ASN A 138 12.77 23.51 -34.25
N TYR A 139 12.56 24.77 -33.84
CA TYR A 139 12.32 25.10 -32.42
C TYR A 139 10.99 24.54 -31.90
N LEU A 140 9.94 24.52 -32.72
CA LEU A 140 8.65 23.96 -32.34
C LEU A 140 8.73 22.43 -32.16
N GLN A 141 9.45 21.74 -33.04
CA GLN A 141 9.76 20.31 -32.89
C GLN A 141 10.59 20.05 -31.62
N CYS A 142 11.63 20.84 -31.38
CA CYS A 142 12.44 20.75 -30.16
C CYS A 142 11.60 20.99 -28.89
N LEU A 143 10.70 21.97 -28.91
CA LEU A 143 9.80 22.27 -27.79
C LEU A 143 8.85 21.09 -27.51
N ASN A 144 8.28 20.48 -28.55
CA ASN A 144 7.43 19.29 -28.39
C ASN A 144 8.18 18.12 -27.74
N MET A 145 9.43 17.87 -28.16
CA MET A 145 10.28 16.84 -27.56
C MET A 145 10.66 17.18 -26.11
N LEU A 146 10.91 18.46 -25.82
CA LEU A 146 11.22 18.93 -24.47
C LEU A 146 10.03 18.77 -23.52
N VAL A 147 8.81 19.11 -23.96
CA VAL A 147 7.58 18.92 -23.18
C VAL A 147 7.34 17.43 -22.90
N LYS A 148 7.56 16.57 -23.91
CA LYS A 148 7.48 15.12 -23.73
C LYS A 148 8.48 14.62 -22.69
N LEU A 149 9.72 15.10 -22.74
CA LEU A 149 10.74 14.77 -21.75
C LEU A 149 10.34 15.25 -20.35
N ALA A 150 9.84 16.48 -20.21
CA ALA A 150 9.38 17.04 -18.95
C ALA A 150 8.20 16.22 -18.38
N SER A 151 7.26 15.79 -19.22
CA SER A 151 6.16 14.92 -18.82
C SER A 151 6.66 13.60 -18.26
N MET A 152 7.64 12.96 -18.90
CA MET A 152 8.24 11.73 -18.41
C MET A 152 8.99 11.95 -17.09
N GLN A 153 9.70 13.07 -16.94
CA GLN A 153 10.44 13.39 -15.71
C GLN A 153 9.51 13.62 -14.52
N VAL A 154 8.45 14.40 -14.67
CA VAL A 154 7.49 14.63 -13.58
C VAL A 154 6.80 13.31 -13.21
N ALA A 155 6.36 12.53 -14.19
CA ALA A 155 5.81 11.20 -13.94
C ALA A 155 6.80 10.28 -13.21
N PHE A 156 8.09 10.33 -13.56
CA PHE A 156 9.14 9.54 -12.90
C PHE A 156 9.32 9.92 -11.43
N PHE A 157 9.31 11.22 -11.10
CA PHE A 157 9.39 11.67 -9.70
C PHE A 157 8.18 11.23 -8.88
N SER A 158 6.96 11.37 -9.42
CA SER A 158 5.75 10.90 -8.74
C SER A 158 5.76 9.37 -8.54
N LEU A 159 6.25 8.62 -9.52
CA LEU A 159 6.34 7.15 -9.43
C LEU A 159 7.40 6.72 -8.39
N ASP A 160 8.56 7.39 -8.33
CA ASP A 160 9.61 7.12 -7.33
C ASP A 160 9.10 7.33 -5.89
N GLU A 161 8.35 8.41 -5.66
CA GLU A 161 7.76 8.70 -4.35
C GLU A 161 6.78 7.59 -3.92
N GLU A 162 5.90 7.16 -4.82
CA GLU A 162 4.93 6.08 -4.58
C GLU A 162 5.62 4.72 -4.32
N ILE A 163 6.70 4.42 -5.04
CA ILE A 163 7.53 3.22 -4.77
C ILE A 163 8.13 3.30 -3.38
N LYS A 164 8.73 4.44 -3.00
CA LYS A 164 9.32 4.62 -1.67
C LYS A 164 8.28 4.47 -0.56
N MET A 165 7.10 5.06 -0.73
CA MET A 165 5.99 4.90 0.21
C MET A 165 5.53 3.44 0.32
N THR A 166 5.39 2.75 -0.82
CA THR A 166 4.97 1.34 -0.83
C THR A 166 6.01 0.44 -0.17
N ASN A 167 7.31 0.63 -0.46
CA ASN A 167 8.39 -0.12 0.18
C ASN A 167 8.45 0.12 1.70
N ARG A 168 8.27 1.37 2.14
CA ARG A 168 8.20 1.68 3.58
C ARG A 168 7.04 0.94 4.25
N ARG A 169 5.87 0.88 3.61
CA ARG A 169 4.70 0.13 4.13
C ARG A 169 4.96 -1.38 4.17
N VAL A 170 5.57 -1.94 3.12
CA VAL A 170 5.96 -3.35 3.08
C VAL A 170 6.93 -3.67 4.22
N ASN A 171 7.92 -2.81 4.45
CA ASN A 171 8.90 -2.99 5.52
C ASN A 171 8.28 -2.85 6.92
N ALA A 172 7.39 -1.88 7.11
CA ALA A 172 6.66 -1.69 8.37
C ALA A 172 5.77 -2.91 8.68
N LEU A 173 5.09 -3.46 7.67
CA LEU A 173 4.29 -4.67 7.85
C LEU A 173 5.18 -5.85 8.27
N ASN A 174 6.29 -6.07 7.58
CA ASN A 174 7.15 -7.23 7.82
C ASN A 174 7.90 -7.17 9.16
N ASN A 175 8.45 -6.00 9.53
CA ASN A 175 9.38 -5.91 10.66
C ASN A 175 8.74 -5.37 11.94
N ILE A 176 7.58 -4.72 11.87
CA ILE A 176 6.91 -4.12 13.03
C ILE A 176 5.58 -4.81 13.29
N VAL A 177 4.68 -4.81 12.30
CA VAL A 177 3.28 -5.26 12.52
C VAL A 177 3.18 -6.78 12.67
N LEU A 178 3.77 -7.56 11.75
CA LEU A 178 3.74 -9.03 11.81
C LEU A 178 4.36 -9.56 13.12
N PRO A 179 5.56 -9.12 13.54
CA PRO A 179 6.15 -9.55 14.81
C PRO A 179 5.32 -9.13 16.03
N ARG A 180 4.72 -7.94 16.03
CA ARG A 180 3.84 -7.48 17.12
C ARG A 180 2.58 -8.34 17.24
N LEU A 181 1.97 -8.70 16.12
CA LEU A 181 0.81 -9.62 16.10
C LEU A 181 1.20 -11.02 16.57
N ASP A 182 2.38 -11.51 16.20
CA ASP A 182 2.88 -12.82 16.63
C ASP A 182 3.20 -12.85 18.12
N GLY A 183 3.82 -11.80 18.65
CA GLY A 183 4.01 -11.63 20.10
C GLY A 183 2.69 -11.62 20.86
N GLY A 184 1.69 -10.87 20.36
CA GLY A 184 0.37 -10.81 20.97
C GLY A 184 -0.39 -12.15 20.93
N ILE A 185 -0.32 -12.90 19.83
CA ILE A 185 -0.92 -14.24 19.74
C ILE A 185 -0.25 -15.20 20.72
N ASN A 186 1.09 -15.20 20.78
CA ASN A 186 1.83 -16.07 21.70
C ASN A 186 1.55 -15.73 23.17
N TYR A 187 1.35 -14.45 23.51
CA TYR A 187 0.93 -14.02 24.83
C TYR A 187 -0.45 -14.56 25.20
N ILE A 188 -1.47 -14.37 24.34
CA ILE A 188 -2.83 -14.86 24.60
C ILE A 188 -2.85 -16.39 24.77
N ILE A 189 -2.10 -17.12 23.94
CA ILE A 189 -2.03 -18.59 24.04
C ILE A 189 -1.46 -19.01 25.40
N LYS A 190 -0.34 -18.41 25.82
CA LYS A 190 0.28 -18.71 27.13
C LYS A 190 -0.67 -18.44 28.29
N GLU A 191 -1.40 -17.33 28.23
CA GLU A 191 -2.32 -16.94 29.30
C GLU A 191 -3.57 -17.82 29.34
N LEU A 192 -4.11 -18.21 28.18
CA LEU A 192 -5.22 -19.17 28.11
C LEU A 192 -4.81 -20.55 28.62
N ASP A 193 -3.60 -21.02 28.28
CA ASP A 193 -3.06 -22.28 28.76
C ASP A 193 -2.87 -22.27 30.29
N GLU A 194 -2.49 -21.13 30.89
CA GLU A 194 -2.35 -21.00 32.35
C GLU A 194 -3.72 -20.98 33.05
N ILE A 195 -4.71 -20.27 32.49
CA ILE A 195 -6.10 -20.28 33.01
C ILE A 195 -6.69 -21.70 32.96
N GLU A 196 -6.51 -22.41 31.83
CA GLU A 196 -6.96 -23.80 31.68
C GLU A 196 -6.27 -24.74 32.67
N ARG A 197 -4.97 -24.51 32.92
CA ARG A 197 -4.22 -25.25 33.93
C ARG A 197 -4.78 -25.00 35.33
N GLU A 198 -5.02 -23.75 35.72
CA GLU A 198 -5.60 -23.41 37.02
C GLU A 198 -7.00 -24.02 37.22
N GLU A 199 -7.87 -23.94 36.22
CA GLU A 199 -9.19 -24.57 36.26
C GLU A 199 -9.10 -26.09 36.39
N PHE A 200 -8.18 -26.72 35.65
CA PHE A 200 -7.93 -28.16 35.76
C PHE A 200 -7.50 -28.57 37.18
N TYR A 201 -6.57 -27.83 37.80
CA TYR A 201 -6.16 -28.07 39.19
C TYR A 201 -7.31 -27.89 40.18
N ARG A 202 -8.17 -26.88 39.98
CA ARG A 202 -9.34 -26.63 40.82
C ARG A 202 -10.34 -27.78 40.74
N LEU A 203 -10.66 -28.25 39.53
CA LEU A 203 -11.54 -29.40 39.32
C LEU A 203 -10.96 -30.69 39.91
N LYS A 204 -9.65 -30.92 39.75
CA LYS A 204 -8.95 -32.07 40.35
C LYS A 204 -9.08 -32.09 41.87
N LYS A 205 -8.83 -30.97 42.54
CA LYS A 205 -8.99 -30.82 44.01
C LYS A 205 -10.44 -31.03 44.48
N ILE A 206 -11.43 -30.54 43.72
CA ILE A 206 -12.85 -30.75 44.06
C ILE A 206 -13.21 -32.23 43.92
N LYS A 207 -12.74 -32.89 42.87
CA LYS A 207 -12.95 -34.34 42.66
C LYS A 207 -12.31 -35.16 43.78
N GLU A 208 -11.09 -34.83 44.16
CA GLU A 208 -10.36 -35.46 45.28
C GLU A 208 -11.14 -35.30 46.60
N LYS A 209 -11.55 -34.08 46.95
CA LYS A 209 -12.42 -33.84 48.12
C LYS A 209 -13.75 -34.59 48.06
N LYS A 210 -14.36 -34.70 46.88
CA LYS A 210 -15.62 -35.45 46.71
C LYS A 210 -15.40 -36.95 46.85
N SER A 211 -14.29 -37.50 46.36
CA SER A 211 -13.93 -38.90 46.55
C SER A 211 -13.57 -39.23 47.99
N ASP A 212 -12.90 -38.32 48.70
CA ASP A 212 -12.56 -38.50 50.11
C ASP A 212 -13.83 -38.51 50.96
N LYS A 213 -14.74 -37.57 50.74
CA LYS A 213 -16.07 -37.59 51.38
C LYS A 213 -16.87 -38.86 51.09
N LEU A 214 -16.77 -39.42 49.88
CA LEU A 214 -17.44 -40.67 49.51
C LEU A 214 -16.82 -41.88 50.22
N LYS A 215 -15.50 -41.87 50.45
CA LYS A 215 -14.82 -42.90 51.24
C LYS A 215 -15.19 -42.79 52.71
N ASP A 216 -15.18 -41.59 53.27
CA ASP A 216 -15.58 -41.34 54.66
C ASP A 216 -17.05 -41.76 54.89
N SER A 217 -17.97 -41.43 53.98
CA SER A 217 -19.37 -41.86 54.10
C SER A 217 -19.56 -43.38 53.98
N ASN A 218 -18.74 -44.07 53.17
CA ASN A 218 -18.81 -45.52 53.07
C ASN A 218 -18.26 -46.20 54.33
N ILE A 219 -17.24 -45.60 54.98
CA ILE A 219 -16.71 -46.07 56.26
C ILE A 219 -17.74 -45.89 57.39
N ASP A 220 -18.47 -44.77 57.40
CA ASP A 220 -19.55 -44.54 58.37
C ASP A 220 -20.74 -45.50 58.17
N THR A 221 -21.03 -45.89 56.92
CA THR A 221 -22.12 -46.84 56.61
C THR A 221 -21.74 -48.29 56.94
N GLU A 222 -20.44 -48.64 56.91
CA GLU A 222 -19.94 -49.95 57.36
C GLU A 222 -19.79 -50.01 58.90
N ALA A 223 -19.62 -48.89 59.59
CA ALA A 223 -19.53 -48.82 61.06
C ALA A 223 -20.91 -48.89 61.77
N ASP A 224 -22.00 -48.45 61.12
CA ASP A 224 -23.39 -48.58 61.61
C ASP A 224 -24.06 -49.92 61.18
N GLY A 225 -23.28 -50.87 60.65
CA GLY A 225 -23.75 -52.16 60.14
C GLY A 225 -24.14 -53.22 61.18
N ASP A 226 -24.07 -52.90 62.48
CA ASP A 226 -24.58 -53.77 63.55
C ASP A 226 -25.53 -52.92 64.41
N TYR A 227 -26.79 -53.36 64.55
CA TYR A 227 -27.88 -52.73 65.33
C TYR A 227 -28.74 -51.63 64.66
N ASN A 228 -29.51 -51.94 63.61
CA ASN A 228 -30.99 -52.01 63.71
C ASN A 228 -31.68 -52.10 62.35
N ALA A 229 -32.45 -53.18 62.21
CA ALA A 229 -33.61 -53.23 61.33
C ALA A 229 -34.67 -52.23 61.82
N SER A 230 -35.14 -51.34 60.94
CA SER A 230 -36.56 -50.92 60.76
C SER A 230 -36.70 -49.46 60.30
N LYS A 231 -37.41 -49.29 59.18
CA LYS A 231 -38.10 -48.08 58.70
C LYS A 231 -37.26 -46.80 58.50
N ARG A 232 -37.05 -46.47 57.23
CA ARG A 232 -37.41 -45.16 56.67
C ARG A 232 -37.76 -45.33 55.19
N GLN A 233 -39.01 -45.02 54.89
CA GLN A 233 -39.58 -44.99 53.56
C GLN A 233 -39.70 -43.51 53.15
N ASP A 234 -39.68 -43.29 51.84
CA ASP A 234 -39.99 -42.07 51.08
C ASP A 234 -38.82 -41.14 50.73
N ASN A 235 -38.71 -40.61 49.51
CA ASN A 235 -39.12 -40.97 48.15
C ASN A 235 -38.61 -39.79 47.32
N TYR A 236 -37.77 -40.00 46.30
CA TYR A 236 -37.76 -39.19 45.06
C TYR A 236 -37.00 -39.97 43.99
N ALA A 237 -37.73 -40.85 43.32
CA ALA A 237 -37.37 -41.34 42.00
C ALA A 237 -37.69 -40.26 40.96
N CYS A 238 -36.70 -39.90 40.14
CA CYS A 238 -36.94 -39.51 38.75
C CYS A 238 -35.71 -39.91 37.92
N THR A 239 -35.62 -41.20 37.64
CA THR A 239 -34.88 -41.73 36.49
C THR A 239 -35.90 -42.05 35.43
N GLN A 240 -36.14 -41.13 34.50
CA GLN A 240 -36.57 -41.51 33.16
C GLN A 240 -35.31 -41.57 32.32
N LYS A 241 -34.92 -42.81 32.00
CA LYS A 241 -34.05 -43.11 30.87
C LYS A 241 -34.84 -42.74 29.62
N ASP A 242 -34.37 -41.77 28.87
CA ASP A 242 -34.72 -41.66 27.46
C ASP A 242 -33.65 -42.41 26.68
N ASP A 243 -34.07 -43.56 26.17
CA ASP A 243 -33.35 -44.37 25.19
C ASP A 243 -33.34 -43.65 23.82
N ASP A 244 -32.26 -43.86 23.07
CA ASP A 244 -32.02 -43.35 21.72
C ASP A 244 -33.19 -43.65 20.74
N ILE A 245 -33.64 -42.62 19.99
CA ILE A 245 -34.08 -42.76 18.58
C ILE A 245 -33.62 -41.54 17.76
N ILE A 246 -33.18 -41.85 16.55
CA ILE A 246 -32.39 -41.15 15.53
C ILE A 246 -33.25 -40.14 14.72
N PHE A 247 -32.68 -38.97 14.37
CA PHE A 247 -32.57 -38.40 13.00
C PHE A 247 -31.55 -37.25 12.98
#